data_AF-A0A7M1AWE6-F1
#
_entry.id   AF-A0A7M1AWE6-F1
#
_cell.length_a   1.000
_cell.length_b   1.000
_cell.length_c   1.000
_cell.angle_alpha   90.00
_cell.angle_beta   90.00
_cell.angle_gamma   90.00
#
_symmetry.space_group_name_H-M   'P 1'
#
loop_
_entity.id
_entity.type
_entity.pdbx_description
1 polymer ?
#
loop_
_entity_poly.entity_id
_entity_poly.type
_entity_poly.pdbx_seq_one_letter_code
_entity_poly.pdbx_strand_id
1 'polypeptide(L)'
;MMDGFNLDSPLVCEGIIGDGCGGGRIFFIEDLKLQVYDPFTKESRVLLNDLECVKRISKSGCIITIEEQTKTIEFDLSTLKS
;
A
#
# COMPACT_ATOMS: atom_id res chain seq x y z
N MET A 1 10.30 5.85 -12.17
CA MET A 1 10.04 6.65 -10.96
C MET A 1 8.76 7.44 -11.21
N MET A 2 7.70 7.11 -10.49
CA MET A 2 6.49 7.93 -10.42
C MET A 2 6.54 8.66 -9.09
N ASP A 3 6.45 10.00 -9.09
CA ASP A 3 6.40 10.84 -7.89
C ASP A 3 7.44 10.54 -6.79
N GLY A 4 8.65 10.12 -7.17
CA GLY A 4 9.74 9.79 -6.24
C GLY A 4 9.68 8.37 -5.67
N PHE A 5 8.65 7.59 -5.98
CA PHE A 5 8.52 6.20 -5.56
C PHE A 5 9.25 5.25 -6.52
N ASN A 6 9.95 4.28 -5.93
CA ASN A 6 10.59 3.19 -6.64
C ASN A 6 9.63 1.99 -6.66
N LEU A 7 8.86 1.84 -7.73
CA LEU A 7 7.90 0.75 -7.91
C LEU A 7 8.54 -0.65 -8.05
N ASP A 8 9.87 -0.71 -8.22
CA ASP A 8 10.64 -1.97 -8.19
C ASP A 8 10.98 -2.39 -6.75
N SER A 9 10.84 -1.46 -5.78
CA SER A 9 11.00 -1.76 -4.37
C SER A 9 9.91 -2.73 -3.91
N PRO A 10 10.26 -3.82 -3.22
CA PRO A 10 9.27 -4.76 -2.70
C PRO A 10 8.34 -4.12 -1.65
N LEU A 11 8.73 -2.97 -1.08
CA LEU A 11 7.94 -2.22 -0.11
C LEU A 11 7.02 -1.17 -0.74
N VAL A 12 6.91 -1.16 -2.07
CA VAL A 12 6.06 -0.25 -2.83
C VAL A 12 5.21 -1.06 -3.81
N CYS A 13 3.93 -0.72 -3.94
CA CYS A 13 3.03 -1.34 -4.91
C CYS A 13 2.06 -0.28 -5.45
N GLU A 14 1.81 -0.31 -6.75
CA GLU A 14 0.83 0.57 -7.39
C GLU A 14 -0.55 -0.09 -7.42
N GLY A 15 -1.58 0.67 -7.06
CA GLY A 15 -2.95 0.29 -7.32
C GLY A 15 -3.27 0.37 -8.80
N ILE A 16 -3.54 -0.77 -9.43
CA ILE A 16 -3.93 -0.81 -10.84
C ILE A 16 -5.34 -0.22 -11.01
N ILE A 17 -5.50 0.72 -11.94
CA ILE A 17 -6.81 1.29 -12.30
C ILE A 17 -7.70 0.17 -12.87
N GLY A 18 -8.90 0.01 -12.30
CA GLY A 18 -9.83 -1.05 -12.70
C GLY A 18 -9.68 -2.36 -11.90
N ASP A 19 -8.64 -2.49 -11.08
CA ASP A 19 -8.42 -3.62 -10.14
C ASP A 19 -9.16 -3.42 -8.81
N GLY A 20 -10.25 -2.64 -8.80
CA GLY A 20 -11.02 -2.33 -7.60
C GLY A 20 -10.56 -1.07 -6.86
N CYS A 21 -10.32 -1.18 -5.55
CA CYS A 21 -10.11 -0.04 -4.65
C CYS A 21 -8.72 0.60 -4.82
N GLY A 22 -8.65 1.93 -4.84
CA GLY A 22 -7.36 2.65 -4.83
C GLY A 22 -6.55 2.56 -6.12
N GLY A 23 -7.22 2.36 -7.27
CA GLY A 23 -6.59 2.45 -8.58
C GLY A 23 -5.95 3.83 -8.82
N GLY A 24 -4.74 3.84 -9.36
CA GLY A 24 -3.93 5.03 -9.60
C GLY A 24 -3.24 5.59 -8.36
N ARG A 25 -3.32 4.92 -7.21
CA ARG A 25 -2.64 5.31 -5.96
C ARG A 25 -1.43 4.44 -5.70
N ILE A 26 -0.47 4.98 -4.97
CA ILE A 26 0.77 4.28 -4.61
C ILE A 26 0.65 3.84 -3.15
N PHE A 27 0.78 2.55 -2.90
CA PHE A 27 0.86 1.99 -1.56
C PHE A 27 2.32 1.73 -1.23
N PHE A 28 2.75 2.09 -0.03
CA PHE A 28 4.14 1.91 0.38
C PHE A 28 4.27 1.74 1.89
N ILE A 29 5.36 1.08 2.30
CA ILE A 29 5.75 0.99 3.71
C ILE A 29 6.83 2.00 4.03
N GLU A 30 6.57 2.82 5.04
CA GLU A 30 7.54 3.77 5.59
C GLU A 30 7.27 3.90 7.09
N ASP A 31 8.33 4.03 7.90
CA ASP A 31 8.25 4.11 9.36
C ASP A 31 7.35 3.03 10.00
N LEU A 32 7.44 1.79 9.49
CA LEU A 32 6.65 0.64 9.96
C LEU A 32 5.12 0.84 9.81
N LYS A 33 4.71 1.62 8.81
CA LYS A 33 3.31 1.94 8.53
C LYS A 33 3.00 1.71 7.06
N LEU A 34 1.81 1.19 6.79
CA LEU A 34 1.25 1.18 5.44
C LEU A 34 0.66 2.56 5.16
N GLN A 35 1.20 3.21 4.14
CA GLN A 35 0.72 4.49 3.65
C GLN A 35 0.21 4.35 2.21
N VAL A 36 -0.75 5.19 1.87
CA VAL A 36 -1.21 5.40 0.50
C VAL A 36 -0.93 6.83 0.10
N TYR A 37 -0.32 7.01 -1.06
CA TYR A 37 -0.07 8.29 -1.70
C TYR A 37 -0.97 8.41 -2.93
N ASP A 38 -1.69 9.51 -3.00
CA ASP A 38 -2.50 9.87 -4.17
C ASP A 38 -1.70 10.85 -5.04
N PRO A 39 -1.22 10.44 -6.24
CA PRO A 39 -0.41 11.30 -7.09
C PRO A 39 -1.19 12.48 -7.69
N PHE A 40 -2.53 12.43 -7.69
CA PHE A 40 -3.36 13.51 -8.20
C PHE A 40 -3.49 14.64 -7.18
N THR A 41 -3.80 14.32 -5.93
CA THR A 41 -3.93 15.34 -4.86
C THR A 41 -2.62 15.63 -4.15
N LYS A 42 -1.60 14.78 -4.34
CA LYS A 42 -0.31 14.80 -3.62
C LYS A 42 -0.46 14.59 -2.12
N GLU A 43 -1.54 13.96 -1.68
CA GLU A 43 -1.79 13.65 -0.28
C GLU A 43 -1.37 12.23 0.05
N SER A 44 -0.80 12.07 1.24
CA SER A 44 -0.47 10.77 1.82
C SER A 44 -1.37 10.50 3.03
N ARG A 45 -1.88 9.28 3.14
CA ARG A 45 -2.67 8.83 4.29
C ARG A 45 -2.14 7.52 4.85
N VAL A 46 -2.05 7.44 6.16
CA VAL A 46 -1.73 6.20 6.86
C VAL A 46 -2.97 5.31 6.91
N LEU A 47 -2.83 4.06 6.46
CA LEU A 47 -3.90 3.06 6.45
C LEU A 47 -3.77 2.08 7.61
N LEU A 48 -2.54 1.64 7.89
CA LEU A 48 -2.24 0.68 8.94
C LEU A 48 -0.93 1.10 9.63
N ASN A 49 -0.88 0.96 10.94
CA ASN A 49 0.30 1.17 11.76
C ASN A 49 0.73 -0.16 12.39
N ASP A 50 1.88 -0.16 13.05
CA ASP A 50 2.36 -1.29 13.86
C ASP A 50 2.76 -2.51 13.00
N LEU A 51 3.43 -2.26 11.88
CA LEU A 51 4.03 -3.31 11.06
C LEU A 51 5.44 -3.62 11.56
N GLU A 52 5.89 -4.85 11.42
CA GLU A 52 7.22 -5.26 11.85
C GLU A 52 7.91 -6.12 10.78
N CYS A 53 9.13 -5.74 10.41
CA CYS A 53 9.97 -6.51 9.48
C CYS A 53 9.25 -6.89 8.17
N VAL A 54 8.56 -5.94 7.54
CA VAL A 54 7.91 -6.14 6.24
C VAL A 54 8.96 -6.48 5.18
N LYS A 55 8.73 -7.57 4.46
CA LYS A 55 9.54 -8.00 3.32
C LYS A 55 8.99 -7.46 2.02
N ARG A 56 7.66 -7.53 1.86
CA ARG A 56 6.99 -7.22 0.62
C ARG A 56 5.57 -6.73 0.86
N ILE A 57 5.10 -5.87 -0.02
CA ILE A 57 3.68 -5.57 -0.16
C ILE A 57 3.20 -5.91 -1.56
N SER A 58 1.93 -6.30 -1.64
CA SER A 58 1.23 -6.47 -2.90
C SER A 58 -0.23 -6.12 -2.73
N LYS A 59 -0.90 -5.82 -3.85
CA LYS A 59 -2.32 -5.52 -3.88
C LYS A 59 -3.00 -6.44 -4.88
N SER A 60 -4.17 -6.94 -4.51
CA SER A 60 -5.06 -7.67 -5.41
C SER A 60 -6.51 -7.30 -5.09
N GLY A 61 -7.21 -6.67 -6.04
CA GLY A 61 -8.58 -6.23 -5.77
C GLY A 61 -8.61 -5.11 -4.72
N CYS A 62 -9.48 -5.24 -3.72
CA CYS A 62 -9.48 -4.32 -2.58
C CYS A 62 -8.58 -4.77 -1.42
N ILE A 63 -7.82 -5.85 -1.56
CA ILE A 63 -6.97 -6.38 -0.48
C ILE A 63 -5.51 -5.96 -0.70
N ILE A 64 -4.91 -5.37 0.32
CA ILE A 64 -3.46 -5.15 0.44
C ILE A 64 -2.89 -6.29 1.27
N THR A 65 -1.96 -7.05 0.70
CA THR A 65 -1.25 -8.12 1.37
C THR A 65 0.15 -7.64 1.73
N ILE A 66 0.47 -7.69 3.02
CA ILE A 66 1.75 -7.30 3.60
C ILE A 66 2.42 -8.57 4.11
N GLU A 67 3.53 -8.96 3.49
CA GLU A 67 4.32 -10.11 3.88
C GLU A 67 5.42 -9.66 4.86
N GLU A 68 5.33 -10.10 6.11
CA GLU A 68 6.35 -9.89 7.13
C GLU A 68 7.28 -11.11 7.23
N GLN A 69 8.29 -11.04 8.09
CA GLN A 69 9.19 -12.17 8.33
C GLN A 69 8.49 -13.40 8.91
N THR A 70 7.50 -13.19 9.78
CA THR A 70 6.88 -14.25 10.60
C THR A 70 5.41 -14.49 10.28
N LYS A 71 4.74 -13.55 9.61
CA LYS A 71 3.32 -13.62 9.28
C LYS A 71 2.99 -12.83 8.01
N THR A 72 1.77 -12.99 7.54
CA THR A 72 1.21 -12.18 6.45
C THR A 72 -0.01 -11.46 6.99
N ILE A 73 -0.11 -10.15 6.73
CA ILE A 73 -1.23 -9.32 7.13
C ILE A 73 -2.01 -8.97 5.86
N GLU A 74 -3.32 -9.17 5.91
CA GLU A 74 -4.24 -8.77 4.84
C GLU A 74 -5.09 -7.60 5.31
N PHE A 75 -5.08 -6.51 4.54
CA PHE A 75 -5.80 -5.29 4.83
C PHE A 75 -6.81 -5.00 3.74
N ASP A 76 -8.10 -4.99 4.09
CA ASP A 76 -9.18 -4.71 3.15
C ASP A 76 -9.47 -3.21 3.05
N LEU A 77 -9.15 -2.63 1.89
CA LEU A 77 -9.37 -1.21 1.59
C LEU A 77 -10.85 -0.82 1.57
N SER A 78 -11.77 -1.75 1.33
CA SER A 78 -13.22 -1.49 1.35
C SER A 78 -13.72 -1.21 2.76
N THR A 79 -12.97 -1.62 3.78
CA THR A 79 -13.31 -1.37 5.18
C THR A 79 -12.99 0.07 5.63
N LEU A 80 -12.21 0.80 4.83
CA LEU A 80 -11.99 2.24 5.04
C LEU A 80 -13.29 2.99 4.74
N LYS A 81 -14.12 3.15 5.77
CA LYS A 81 -15.28 4.03 5.73
C LYS A 81 -14.77 5.47 5.60
N SER A 82 -15.14 6.13 4.49
CA SER A 82 -15.02 7.58 4.30
C SER A 82 -15.76 8.37 5.37
#